data_AF-A0A7M1B967-F1
#
_entry.id   AF-A0A7M1B967-F1
#
_cell.length_a   1.000
_cell.length_b   1.000
_cell.length_c   1.000
_cell.angle_alpha   90.00
_cell.angle_beta   90.00
_cell.angle_gamma   90.00
#
_symmetry.space_group_name_H-M   'P 1'
#
loop_
_entity.id
_entity.type
_entity.pdbx_description
1 polymer ?
#
loop_
_entity_poly.entity_id
_entity_poly.type
_entity_poly.pdbx_seq_one_letter_code
_entity_poly.pdbx_strand_id
1 'polypeptide(L)'
;MLKKLNFFKKKQVEKYTQDVEDLQQSAEELCNELLSGKLAHLNIQNYRYNSAEAVSELGLDQEMVETLVNDYVAQIIKAILQFDEYMEKLQDSKDKEIALDYTLFRELAHKNLGVARNLRIKDAEVLLYELMKKDDLDYLLTCLEALKVCAVRLRPQCAYDTIKLIHVKNSL
;
A
#
# COMPACT_ATOMS: atom_id res chain seq x y z
N MET A 1 13.40 -15.74 10.51
CA MET A 1 14.02 -15.02 9.38
C MET A 1 12.90 -14.60 8.45
N LEU A 2 12.53 -13.32 8.44
CA LEU A 2 11.61 -12.76 7.46
C LEU A 2 12.13 -13.09 6.06
N LYS A 3 11.48 -14.04 5.37
CA LYS A 3 11.64 -14.20 3.93
C LYS A 3 11.08 -12.92 3.34
N LYS A 4 11.98 -11.97 3.13
CA LYS A 4 11.70 -10.62 2.64
C LYS A 4 10.88 -10.77 1.35
N LEU A 5 9.58 -10.56 1.45
CA LEU A 5 8.79 -10.23 0.28
C LEU A 5 9.26 -8.82 -0.14
N ASN A 6 9.59 -8.65 -1.42
CA ASN A 6 10.52 -7.61 -1.90
C ASN A 6 9.97 -6.83 -3.10
N PHE A 7 8.72 -6.39 -3.10
CA PHE A 7 8.21 -5.69 -4.28
C PHE A 7 8.81 -4.26 -4.47
N PHE A 8 9.50 -3.65 -3.48
CA PHE A 8 10.22 -2.35 -3.62
C PHE A 8 11.62 -2.32 -2.97
N LYS A 9 12.39 -3.42 -2.90
CA LYS A 9 13.78 -3.26 -2.45
C LYS A 9 14.54 -2.30 -3.37
N LYS A 10 15.33 -1.39 -2.81
CA LYS A 10 16.23 -0.43 -3.50
C LYS A 10 16.99 -0.99 -4.72
N LYS A 11 17.32 -2.30 -4.72
CA LYS A 11 18.02 -3.00 -5.82
C LYS A 11 17.10 -3.64 -6.89
N GLN A 12 15.79 -3.61 -6.72
CA GLN A 12 14.81 -4.18 -7.65
C GLN A 12 13.88 -3.12 -8.26
N VAL A 13 13.85 -1.89 -7.75
CA VAL A 13 13.13 -0.77 -8.40
C VAL A 13 13.61 -0.60 -9.84
N GLU A 14 14.92 -0.75 -10.11
CA GLU A 14 15.49 -0.74 -11.48
C GLU A 14 14.93 -1.83 -12.41
N LYS A 15 14.31 -2.90 -11.86
CA LYS A 15 13.77 -4.02 -12.63
C LYS A 15 12.26 -3.91 -12.88
N TYR A 16 11.53 -3.07 -12.14
CA TYR A 16 10.07 -2.86 -12.26
C TYR A 16 9.69 -1.54 -12.94
N THR A 17 10.64 -0.90 -13.64
CA THR A 17 10.50 0.45 -14.18
C THR A 17 10.83 0.55 -15.66
N GLN A 18 10.62 -0.50 -16.46
CA GLN A 18 10.74 -0.37 -17.92
C GLN A 18 9.51 0.40 -18.46
N ASP A 19 8.29 -0.05 -18.16
CA ASP A 19 7.07 0.73 -18.38
C ASP A 19 5.95 0.44 -17.36
N VAL A 20 4.76 1.01 -17.60
CA VAL A 20 3.58 0.93 -16.73
C VAL A 20 2.90 -0.44 -16.79
N GLU A 21 2.92 -1.11 -17.95
CA GLU A 21 2.32 -2.43 -18.17
C GLU A 21 3.06 -3.50 -17.36
N ASP A 22 4.39 -3.47 -17.36
CA ASP A 22 5.22 -4.38 -16.55
C ASP A 22 4.93 -4.24 -15.05
N LEU A 23 4.80 -2.99 -14.58
CA LEU A 23 4.48 -2.70 -13.18
C LEU A 23 3.08 -3.21 -12.83
N GLN A 24 2.11 -2.98 -13.71
CA GLN A 24 0.74 -3.44 -13.52
C GLN A 24 0.68 -4.97 -13.47
N GLN A 25 1.26 -5.67 -14.45
CA GLN A 25 1.24 -7.13 -14.51
C GLN A 25 1.89 -7.74 -13.26
N SER A 26 3.05 -7.23 -12.87
CA SER A 26 3.74 -7.71 -11.66
C SER A 26 2.90 -7.48 -10.39
N ALA A 27 2.20 -6.35 -10.31
CA ALA A 27 1.31 -6.06 -9.19
C ALA A 27 0.07 -6.97 -9.20
N GLU A 28 -0.49 -7.29 -10.36
CA GLU A 28 -1.62 -8.21 -10.49
C GLU A 28 -1.25 -9.62 -10.04
N GLU A 29 -0.12 -10.17 -10.52
CA GLU A 29 0.37 -11.49 -10.14
C GLU A 29 0.58 -11.60 -8.63
N LEU A 30 1.30 -10.65 -8.04
CA LEU A 30 1.58 -10.64 -6.60
C LEU A 30 0.31 -10.39 -5.78
N CYS A 31 -0.59 -9.52 -6.23
CA CYS A 31 -1.85 -9.29 -5.54
C CYS A 31 -2.70 -10.56 -5.51
N ASN A 32 -2.77 -11.29 -6.62
CA ASN A 32 -3.47 -12.57 -6.67
C ASN A 32 -2.84 -13.60 -5.74
N GLU A 33 -1.51 -13.72 -5.70
CA GLU A 33 -0.81 -14.63 -4.78
C GLU A 33 -1.12 -14.30 -3.31
N LEU A 34 -1.03 -13.02 -2.93
CA LEU A 34 -1.25 -12.58 -1.56
C LEU A 34 -2.71 -12.76 -1.13
N LEU A 35 -3.67 -12.33 -1.97
CA LEU A 35 -5.09 -12.32 -1.65
C LEU A 35 -5.77 -13.69 -1.79
N SER A 36 -5.23 -14.62 -2.60
CA SER A 36 -5.71 -16.00 -2.65
C SER A 36 -5.00 -16.93 -1.66
N GLY A 37 -3.83 -16.51 -1.15
CA GLY A 37 -3.03 -17.24 -0.19
C GLY A 37 -3.12 -16.64 1.22
N LYS A 38 -2.08 -15.91 1.61
CA LYS A 38 -1.85 -15.46 2.99
C LYS A 38 -2.93 -14.53 3.56
N LEU A 39 -3.65 -13.83 2.68
CA LEU A 39 -4.69 -12.87 3.04
C LEU A 39 -6.09 -13.29 2.57
N ALA A 40 -6.27 -14.56 2.20
CA ALA A 40 -7.56 -15.08 1.73
C ALA A 40 -8.70 -14.85 2.72
N HIS A 41 -8.42 -14.92 4.02
CA HIS A 41 -9.39 -14.67 5.09
C HIS A 41 -9.95 -13.24 5.11
N LEU A 42 -9.27 -12.28 4.46
CA LEU A 42 -9.75 -10.89 4.37
C LEU A 42 -10.86 -10.71 3.34
N ASN A 43 -11.08 -11.68 2.44
CA ASN A 43 -12.16 -11.68 1.44
C ASN A 43 -12.19 -10.45 0.50
N ILE A 44 -11.04 -9.88 0.17
CA ILE A 44 -10.90 -8.68 -0.70
C ILE A 44 -10.42 -8.99 -2.13
N GLN A 45 -10.19 -10.25 -2.49
CA GLN A 45 -9.60 -10.66 -3.78
C GLN A 45 -10.36 -10.17 -5.03
N ASN A 46 -11.70 -10.17 -4.98
CA ASN A 46 -12.56 -9.85 -6.12
C ASN A 46 -13.01 -8.39 -6.12
N TYR A 47 -12.50 -7.58 -5.21
CA TYR A 47 -12.88 -6.18 -5.11
C TYR A 47 -12.42 -5.41 -6.36
N ARG A 48 -13.32 -4.57 -6.87
CA ARG A 48 -13.04 -3.61 -7.94
C ARG A 48 -13.62 -2.27 -7.52
N TYR A 49 -12.77 -1.25 -7.50
CA TYR A 49 -13.19 0.08 -7.12
C TYR A 49 -14.19 0.65 -8.15
N ASN A 50 -15.22 1.31 -7.63
CA ASN A 50 -16.20 2.06 -8.39
C ASN A 50 -16.37 3.43 -7.73
N SER A 51 -16.07 4.50 -8.47
CA SER A 51 -16.16 5.86 -7.95
C SER A 51 -17.59 6.35 -7.76
N ALA A 52 -18.61 5.68 -8.28
CA ALA A 52 -20.01 6.10 -8.16
C ALA A 52 -20.48 6.25 -6.70
N GLU A 53 -20.05 5.35 -5.82
CA GLU A 53 -20.38 5.46 -4.38
C GLU A 53 -19.74 6.70 -3.76
N ALA A 54 -18.46 6.94 -4.03
CA ALA A 54 -17.74 8.11 -3.53
C ALA A 54 -18.31 9.42 -4.11
N VAL A 55 -18.65 9.45 -5.40
CA VAL A 55 -19.33 10.58 -6.07
C VAL A 55 -20.64 10.91 -5.36
N SER A 56 -21.48 9.89 -5.14
CA SER A 56 -22.79 10.08 -4.51
C SER A 56 -22.69 10.56 -3.07
N GLU A 57 -21.72 10.05 -2.30
CA GLU A 57 -21.59 10.37 -0.88
C GLU A 57 -20.86 11.69 -0.62
N LEU A 58 -19.85 12.02 -1.43
CA LEU A 58 -19.08 13.25 -1.27
C LEU A 58 -19.77 14.46 -1.91
N GLY A 59 -20.76 14.23 -2.79
CA GLY A 59 -21.45 15.29 -3.53
C GLY A 59 -20.51 16.02 -4.50
N LEU A 60 -19.49 15.33 -4.99
CA LEU A 60 -18.49 15.84 -5.92
C LEU A 60 -18.76 15.28 -7.32
N ASP A 61 -18.31 15.97 -8.36
CA ASP A 61 -18.29 15.39 -9.69
C ASP A 61 -17.27 14.24 -9.78
N GLN A 62 -17.44 13.41 -10.81
CA GLN A 62 -16.58 12.25 -11.03
C GLN A 62 -15.11 12.65 -11.23
N GLU A 63 -14.83 13.71 -11.97
CA GLU A 63 -13.45 14.15 -12.25
C GLU A 63 -12.69 14.50 -10.97
N MET A 64 -13.36 15.16 -10.03
CA MET A 64 -12.80 15.50 -8.73
C MET A 64 -12.54 14.24 -7.88
N VAL A 65 -13.47 13.28 -7.86
CA VAL A 65 -13.24 12.00 -7.16
C VAL A 65 -12.09 11.22 -7.79
N GLU A 66 -12.00 11.16 -9.12
CA GLU A 66 -10.91 10.51 -9.83
C GLU A 66 -9.55 11.14 -9.49
N THR A 67 -9.51 12.48 -9.35
CA THR A 67 -8.34 13.22 -8.89
C THR A 67 -7.95 12.85 -7.46
N LEU A 68 -8.93 12.82 -6.54
CA LEU A 68 -8.68 12.41 -5.16
C LEU A 68 -8.17 10.96 -5.04
N VAL A 69 -8.62 10.07 -5.94
CA VAL A 69 -8.11 8.69 -6.01
C VAL A 69 -6.66 8.67 -6.48
N ASN A 70 -6.27 9.50 -7.46
CA ASN A 70 -4.88 9.64 -7.87
C ASN A 70 -4.01 10.18 -6.72
N ASP A 71 -4.48 11.20 -6.01
CA ASP A 71 -3.79 11.75 -4.84
C ASP A 71 -3.61 10.70 -3.75
N TYR A 72 -4.64 9.89 -3.50
CA TYR A 72 -4.59 8.78 -2.56
C TYR A 72 -3.53 7.74 -2.97
N VAL A 73 -3.50 7.31 -4.24
CA VAL A 73 -2.50 6.36 -4.72
C VAL A 73 -1.09 6.93 -4.54
N ALA A 74 -0.86 8.18 -4.94
CA ALA A 74 0.43 8.84 -4.74
C ALA A 74 0.81 8.93 -3.25
N GLN A 75 -0.16 9.20 -2.37
CA GLN A 75 0.03 9.24 -0.92
C GLN A 75 0.42 7.86 -0.37
N ILE A 76 -0.28 6.78 -0.75
CA ILE A 76 0.02 5.43 -0.29
C ILE A 76 1.42 4.99 -0.73
N ILE A 77 1.79 5.22 -1.99
CA ILE A 77 3.13 4.90 -2.49
C ILE A 77 4.23 5.61 -1.68
N LYS A 78 4.01 6.88 -1.30
CA LYS A 78 4.93 7.61 -0.41
C LYS A 78 4.92 7.07 1.02
N ALA A 79 3.74 6.77 1.56
CA ALA A 79 3.57 6.26 2.91
C ALA A 79 4.24 4.89 3.11
N ILE A 80 4.30 4.06 2.06
CA ILE A 80 5.00 2.76 2.10
C ILE A 80 6.47 2.93 2.47
N LEU A 81 7.15 3.97 2.00
CA LEU A 81 8.54 4.24 2.41
C LEU A 81 8.66 4.52 3.92
N GLN A 82 7.70 5.27 4.47
CA GLN A 82 7.66 5.56 5.90
C GLN A 82 7.29 4.31 6.71
N PHE A 83 6.38 3.48 6.20
CA PHE A 83 6.08 2.18 6.81
C PHE A 83 7.30 1.27 6.84
N ASP A 84 8.09 1.22 5.76
CA ASP A 84 9.32 0.43 5.70
C ASP A 84 10.32 0.90 6.77
N GLU A 85 10.53 2.21 6.93
CA GLU A 85 11.37 2.76 8.00
C GLU A 85 10.88 2.38 9.41
N TYR A 86 9.56 2.39 9.63
CA TYR A 86 8.98 1.98 10.92
C TYR A 86 9.10 0.47 11.15
N MET A 87 8.93 -0.35 10.11
CA MET A 87 9.12 -1.79 10.18
C MET A 87 10.57 -2.15 10.49
N GLU A 88 11.55 -1.46 9.90
CA GLU A 88 12.97 -1.62 10.22
C GLU A 88 13.24 -1.32 11.70
N LYS A 89 12.71 -0.20 12.23
CA LYS A 89 12.85 0.14 13.66
C LYS A 89 12.20 -0.88 14.59
N LEU A 90 11.03 -1.40 14.22
CA LEU A 90 10.35 -2.46 14.98
C LEU A 90 11.17 -3.75 14.97
N GLN A 91 11.72 -4.12 13.83
CA GLN A 91 12.58 -5.30 13.71
C GLN A 91 13.87 -5.15 14.53
N ASP A 92 14.53 -3.99 14.45
CA ASP A 92 15.72 -3.68 15.26
C ASP A 92 15.43 -3.76 16.76
N SER A 93 14.24 -3.29 17.19
CA SER A 93 13.81 -3.34 18.58
C SER A 93 13.54 -4.79 19.01
N LYS A 94 12.91 -5.59 18.13
CA LYS A 94 12.67 -7.02 18.36
C LYS A 94 13.98 -7.78 18.52
N ASP A 95 14.96 -7.52 17.67
CA ASP A 95 16.26 -8.18 17.69
C ASP A 95 17.09 -7.79 18.92
N LYS A 96 16.83 -6.61 19.50
CA LYS A 96 17.43 -6.14 20.76
C LYS A 96 16.63 -6.54 22.00
N GLU A 97 15.55 -7.31 21.84
CA GLU A 97 14.61 -7.70 22.91
C GLU A 97 14.01 -6.49 23.67
N ILE A 98 13.84 -5.37 22.97
CA ILE A 98 13.20 -4.15 23.49
C ILE A 98 11.70 -4.23 23.20
N ALA A 99 10.90 -3.65 24.10
CA ALA A 99 9.46 -3.50 23.89
C ALA A 99 9.17 -2.80 22.55
N LEU A 100 8.27 -3.38 21.75
CA LEU A 100 7.92 -2.87 20.43
C LEU A 100 6.91 -1.72 20.54
N ASP A 101 7.28 -0.58 19.99
CA ASP A 101 6.40 0.60 19.92
C ASP A 101 5.84 0.78 18.50
N TYR A 102 4.57 0.42 18.35
CA TYR A 102 3.83 0.52 17.09
C TYR A 102 3.14 1.88 16.90
N THR A 103 3.33 2.85 17.79
CA THR A 103 2.53 4.09 17.81
C THR A 103 2.60 4.84 16.48
N LEU A 104 3.80 5.17 16.00
CA LEU A 104 3.98 5.88 14.73
C LEU A 104 3.47 5.07 13.52
N PHE A 105 3.67 3.76 13.54
CA PHE A 105 3.19 2.85 12.50
C PHE A 105 1.65 2.89 12.41
N ARG A 106 0.97 2.73 13.55
CA ARG A 106 -0.49 2.70 13.62
C ARG A 106 -1.10 4.07 13.35
N GLU A 107 -0.44 5.17 13.74
CA GLU A 107 -0.87 6.52 13.40
C GLU A 107 -0.83 6.76 11.88
N LEU A 108 0.22 6.31 11.20
CA LEU A 108 0.30 6.39 9.74
C LEU A 108 -0.78 5.55 9.07
N ALA A 109 -1.04 4.33 9.55
CA ALA A 109 -2.13 3.49 9.06
C ALA A 109 -3.50 4.16 9.27
N HIS A 110 -3.74 4.74 10.45
CA HIS A 110 -4.98 5.43 10.78
C HIS A 110 -5.26 6.63 9.86
N LYS A 111 -4.25 7.46 9.58
CA LYS A 111 -4.37 8.61 8.66
C LYS A 111 -4.78 8.15 7.27
N ASN A 112 -4.12 7.13 6.74
CA ASN A 112 -4.43 6.59 5.41
C ASN A 112 -5.79 5.86 5.39
N LEU A 113 -6.20 5.24 6.49
CA LEU A 113 -7.50 4.59 6.63
C LEU A 113 -8.65 5.60 6.49
N GLY A 114 -8.51 6.79 7.07
CA GLY A 114 -9.49 7.86 6.92
C GLY A 114 -9.74 8.24 5.46
N VAL A 115 -8.66 8.38 4.68
CA VAL A 115 -8.77 8.72 3.25
C VAL A 115 -9.39 7.57 2.46
N ALA A 116 -8.94 6.33 2.68
CA ALA A 116 -9.49 5.14 2.01
C ALA A 116 -11.00 4.98 2.25
N ARG A 117 -11.47 5.28 3.47
CA ARG A 117 -12.90 5.25 3.83
C ARG A 117 -13.71 6.31 3.10
N ASN A 118 -13.20 7.54 3.05
CA ASN A 118 -13.86 8.65 2.37
C ASN A 118 -14.00 8.39 0.87
N LEU A 119 -13.00 7.75 0.26
CA LEU A 119 -13.00 7.38 -1.15
C LEU A 119 -13.59 5.99 -1.41
N ARG A 120 -14.14 5.30 -0.40
CA ARG A 120 -14.72 3.95 -0.54
C ARG A 120 -13.76 2.91 -1.16
N ILE A 121 -12.46 3.00 -0.89
CA ILE A 121 -11.45 2.03 -1.39
C ILE A 121 -11.36 0.85 -0.40
N LYS A 122 -12.20 -0.17 -0.60
CA LYS A 122 -12.46 -1.21 0.42
C LYS A 122 -11.32 -2.18 0.70
N ASP A 123 -10.59 -2.60 -0.33
CA ASP A 123 -9.40 -3.42 -0.15
C ASP A 123 -8.36 -2.72 0.74
N ALA A 124 -8.09 -1.45 0.47
CA ALA A 124 -7.18 -0.66 1.28
C ALA A 124 -7.73 -0.37 2.68
N GLU A 125 -9.05 -0.12 2.83
CA GLU A 125 -9.70 0.02 4.14
C GLU A 125 -9.42 -1.21 5.03
N VAL A 126 -9.61 -2.41 4.50
CA VAL A 126 -9.39 -3.66 5.23
C VAL A 126 -7.92 -3.84 5.59
N LEU A 127 -7.01 -3.62 4.63
CA LEU A 127 -5.57 -3.77 4.86
C LEU A 127 -5.05 -2.77 5.90
N LEU A 128 -5.44 -1.51 5.81
CA LEU A 128 -5.05 -0.48 6.77
C LEU A 128 -5.61 -0.75 8.18
N TYR A 129 -6.79 -1.36 8.27
CA TYR A 129 -7.34 -1.81 9.55
C TYR A 129 -6.49 -2.92 10.17
N GLU A 130 -6.05 -3.90 9.38
CA GLU A 130 -5.14 -4.95 9.84
C GLU A 130 -3.81 -4.37 10.33
N LEU A 131 -3.24 -3.41 9.60
CA LEU A 131 -2.01 -2.71 9.98
C LEU A 131 -2.14 -1.96 11.32
N MET A 132 -3.34 -1.49 11.67
CA MET A 132 -3.58 -0.83 12.95
C MET A 132 -3.69 -1.80 14.13
N LYS A 133 -4.06 -3.06 13.89
CA LYS A 133 -4.57 -3.97 14.93
C LYS A 133 -3.66 -5.14 15.24
N LYS A 134 -2.79 -5.53 14.31
CA LYS A 134 -1.92 -6.71 14.46
C LYS A 134 -0.52 -6.29 14.88
N ASP A 135 0.16 -7.21 15.56
CA ASP A 135 1.53 -7.00 16.06
C ASP A 135 2.53 -7.96 15.42
N ASP A 136 2.05 -8.97 14.68
CA ASP A 136 2.91 -9.90 13.96
C ASP A 136 3.59 -9.19 12.78
N LEU A 137 4.90 -8.96 12.89
CA LEU A 137 5.67 -8.20 11.89
C LEU A 137 5.65 -8.84 10.50
N ASP A 138 5.60 -10.17 10.39
CA ASP A 138 5.58 -10.88 9.12
C ASP A 138 4.23 -10.71 8.43
N TYR A 139 3.15 -10.74 9.21
CA TYR A 139 1.80 -10.46 8.75
C TYR A 139 1.62 -8.99 8.35
N LEU A 140 2.14 -8.06 9.17
CA LEU A 140 2.12 -6.63 8.85
C LEU A 140 2.86 -6.34 7.55
N LEU A 141 4.03 -6.95 7.33
CA LEU A 141 4.75 -6.83 6.06
C LEU A 141 3.91 -7.36 4.89
N THR A 142 3.25 -8.50 5.07
CA THR A 142 2.36 -9.08 4.05
C THR A 142 1.20 -8.13 3.72
N CYS A 143 0.62 -7.48 4.72
CA CYS A 143 -0.45 -6.48 4.53
C CYS A 143 0.06 -5.21 3.82
N LEU A 144 1.27 -4.74 4.14
CA LEU A 144 1.88 -3.58 3.46
C LEU A 144 2.12 -3.85 1.98
N GLU A 145 2.57 -5.06 1.64
CA GLU A 145 2.74 -5.42 0.24
C GLU A 145 1.43 -5.54 -0.51
N ALA A 146 0.41 -6.12 0.13
CA ALA A 146 -0.92 -6.15 -0.45
C ALA A 146 -1.44 -4.72 -0.68
N LEU A 147 -1.24 -3.81 0.26
CA LEU A 147 -1.67 -2.41 0.15
C LEU A 147 -0.99 -1.71 -1.02
N LYS A 148 0.31 -1.94 -1.17
CA LYS A 148 1.14 -1.45 -2.28
C LYS A 148 0.65 -1.94 -3.64
N VAL A 149 0.44 -3.24 -3.81
CA VAL A 149 -0.03 -3.77 -5.11
C VAL A 149 -1.48 -3.39 -5.39
N CYS A 150 -2.34 -3.26 -4.38
CA CYS A 150 -3.70 -2.76 -4.56
C CYS A 150 -3.69 -1.29 -5.04
N ALA A 151 -2.82 -0.44 -4.50
CA ALA A 151 -2.66 0.93 -4.96
C ALA A 151 -2.17 1.00 -6.43
N VAL A 152 -1.24 0.14 -6.83
CA VAL A 152 -0.81 0.03 -8.24
C VAL A 152 -1.97 -0.41 -9.12
N ARG A 153 -2.72 -1.46 -8.74
CA ARG A 153 -3.89 -1.94 -9.50
C ARG A 153 -4.97 -0.87 -9.64
N LEU A 154 -5.14 -0.02 -8.64
CA LEU A 154 -6.13 1.05 -8.64
C LEU A 154 -5.82 2.14 -9.68
N ARG A 155 -4.56 2.59 -9.75
CA ARG A 155 -4.06 3.57 -10.72
C ARG A 155 -2.63 3.26 -11.16
N PRO A 156 -2.42 2.37 -12.16
CA PRO A 156 -1.07 1.94 -12.56
C PRO A 156 -0.17 3.10 -13.01
N GLN A 157 -0.70 3.98 -13.87
CA GLN A 157 0.02 5.15 -14.38
C GLN A 157 0.45 6.10 -13.24
N CYS A 158 -0.49 6.47 -12.37
CA CYS A 158 -0.22 7.36 -11.24
C CYS A 158 0.81 6.77 -10.28
N ALA A 159 0.70 5.47 -9.98
CA ALA A 159 1.68 4.77 -9.15
C ALA A 159 3.08 4.79 -9.79
N TYR A 160 3.17 4.45 -11.07
CA TYR A 160 4.43 4.48 -11.83
C TYR A 160 5.10 5.85 -11.80
N ASP A 161 4.34 6.91 -12.11
CA ASP A 161 4.86 8.29 -12.12
C ASP A 161 5.33 8.71 -10.72
N THR A 162 4.58 8.33 -9.67
CA THR A 162 4.96 8.60 -8.29
C THR A 162 6.25 7.88 -7.90
N ILE A 163 6.40 6.60 -8.26
CA ILE A 163 7.61 5.81 -8.00
C ILE A 163 8.82 6.44 -8.70
N LYS A 164 8.67 6.84 -9.98
CA LYS A 164 9.71 7.54 -10.73
C LYS A 164 10.13 8.84 -10.06
N LEU A 165 9.17 9.67 -9.65
CA LEU A 165 9.45 10.94 -8.98
C LEU A 165 10.20 10.75 -7.66
N ILE A 166 9.83 9.73 -6.87
CA ILE A 166 10.55 9.36 -5.64
C ILE A 166 12.00 8.98 -5.96
N HIS A 167 12.22 8.16 -7.00
CA HIS A 167 13.55 7.71 -7.39
C HIS A 167 14.45 8.86 -7.84
N VAL A 168 13.92 9.81 -8.63
CA VAL A 168 14.64 11.01 -9.05
C VAL A 168 15.05 11.86 -7.84
N LYS A 169 14.13 12.07 -6.88
CA LYS A 169 14.41 12.88 -5.68
C LYS A 169 15.47 12.26 -4.77
N ASN A 170 15.53 10.93 -4.69
CA ASN A 170 16.49 10.23 -3.85
C ASN A 170 17.88 10.07 -4.50
N SER A 171 18.01 10.40 -5.79
CA SER A 171 19.27 10.32 -6.56
C SER A 171 19.98 11.68 -6.70
N LEU A 172 19.36 12.76 -6.21
CA LEU A 172 19.91 14.11 -6.14
C LEU A 172 20.48 14.37 -4.74
#